data_AF-A0A7Y5UY08-F1
#
_entry.id   AF-A0A7Y5UY08-F1
#
_cell.length_a   1.000
_cell.length_b   1.000
_cell.length_c   1.000
_cell.angle_alpha   90.00
_cell.angle_beta   90.00
_cell.angle_gamma   90.00
#
_symmetry.space_group_name_H-M   'P 1'
#
loop_
_entity.id
_entity.type
_entity.pdbx_description
1 polymer ?
#
loop_
_entity_poly.entity_id
_entity_poly.type
_entity_poly.pdbx_seq_one_letter_code
_entity_poly.pdbx_strand_id
1 'polypeptide(L)'
;DAAGQRVSVSALGELGKPAEQVGEEAATALLREVASGAPCDEHLGDQLAIWAALAATPSSWRVSRMTDHLQSSLALLAEGLGVRWQVDGTTVSCLPV
;
A
#
# COMPACT_ATOMS: atom_id res chain seq x y z
N ASP A 1 9.20 -5.76 -16.02
CA ASP A 1 8.46 -4.88 -16.95
C ASP A 1 7.62 -3.90 -16.16
N ALA A 2 8.12 -2.68 -15.92
CA ALA A 2 7.40 -1.70 -15.12
C ALA A 2 6.30 -1.02 -15.95
N ALA A 3 5.14 -1.68 -16.03
CA ALA A 3 3.94 -1.19 -16.68
C ALA A 3 3.37 0.02 -15.91
N GLY A 4 3.83 1.24 -16.20
CA GLY A 4 3.21 2.50 -15.77
C GLY A 4 3.05 2.72 -14.26
N GLN A 5 3.61 1.86 -13.43
CA GLN A 5 3.50 1.90 -11.97
C GLN A 5 4.18 3.18 -11.44
N ARG A 6 3.48 3.87 -10.55
CA ARG A 6 3.99 5.03 -9.83
C ARG A 6 3.98 4.71 -8.35
N VAL A 7 5.07 5.07 -7.69
CA VAL A 7 5.26 4.98 -6.25
C VAL A 7 5.28 6.40 -5.72
N SER A 8 4.64 6.62 -4.56
CA SER A 8 4.67 7.90 -3.88
C SER A 8 5.24 7.76 -2.47
N VAL A 9 6.02 8.76 -2.06
CA VAL A 9 6.48 8.93 -0.68
C VAL A 9 6.40 10.39 -0.30
N SER A 10 6.36 10.67 1.00
CA SER A 10 6.40 12.04 1.51
C SER A 10 7.16 12.09 2.82
N ALA A 11 7.69 13.28 3.14
CA ALA A 11 8.26 13.60 4.43
C ALA A 11 7.76 14.99 4.83
N LEU A 12 7.46 15.18 6.11
CA LEU A 12 6.96 16.45 6.61
C LEU A 12 8.12 17.32 7.11
N GLY A 13 8.01 18.61 6.81
CA GLY A 13 8.80 19.64 7.47
C GLY A 13 8.27 19.89 8.88
N GLU A 14 9.17 20.29 9.78
CA GLU A 14 8.87 20.57 11.18
C GLU A 14 9.69 21.78 11.64
N LEU A 15 9.23 22.50 12.66
CA LEU A 15 9.96 23.67 13.17
C LEU A 15 11.36 23.24 13.65
N GLY A 16 12.40 23.86 13.07
CA GLY A 16 13.80 23.53 13.38
C GLY A 16 14.38 22.37 12.57
N LYS A 17 13.60 21.68 11.73
CA LYS A 17 14.09 20.65 10.81
C LYS A 17 14.57 21.28 9.49
N PRO A 18 15.84 21.10 9.10
CA PRO A 18 16.36 21.61 7.83
C PRO A 18 15.64 20.99 6.63
N ALA A 19 15.52 21.75 5.53
CA ALA A 19 14.90 21.28 4.30
C ALA A 19 15.66 20.10 3.67
N GLU A 20 16.98 20.07 3.83
CA GLU A 20 17.86 18.99 3.41
C GLU A 20 17.49 17.67 4.08
N GLN A 21 17.19 17.70 5.39
CA GLN A 21 16.78 16.51 6.13
C GLN A 21 15.41 16.01 5.66
N VAL A 22 14.46 16.91 5.39
CA VAL A 22 13.15 16.53 4.80
C VAL A 22 13.34 15.85 3.44
N GLY A 23 14.22 16.40 2.61
CA GLY A 23 14.57 15.83 1.30
C GLY A 23 15.24 14.46 1.42
N GLU A 24 16.18 14.31 2.34
CA GLU A 24 16.88 13.04 2.60
C GLU A 24 15.93 11.94 3.08
N GLU A 25 15.00 12.27 3.99
CA GLU A 25 13.99 11.33 4.47
C GLU A 25 13.06 10.87 3.34
N ALA A 26 12.55 11.80 2.53
CA ALA A 26 11.72 11.48 1.38
C ALA A 26 12.49 10.63 0.35
N ALA A 27 13.73 10.99 0.01
CA ALA A 27 14.56 10.23 -0.92
C ALA A 27 14.86 8.81 -0.38
N THR A 28 15.15 8.69 0.91
CA THR A 28 15.42 7.40 1.56
C THR A 28 14.18 6.51 1.56
N ALA A 29 13.00 7.07 1.84
CA ALA A 29 11.74 6.34 1.75
C ALA A 29 11.48 5.86 0.31
N LEU A 30 11.69 6.73 -0.69
CA LEU A 30 11.52 6.36 -2.10
C LEU A 30 12.44 5.20 -2.50
N LEU A 31 13.71 5.25 -2.08
CA LEU A 31 14.66 4.18 -2.38
C LEU A 31 14.24 2.85 -1.78
N ARG A 32 13.66 2.83 -0.57
CA ARG A 32 13.13 1.61 0.06
C ARG A 32 11.96 1.05 -0.74
N GLU A 33 11.03 1.90 -1.15
CA GLU A 33 9.87 1.49 -1.95
C GLU A 33 10.30 0.92 -3.30
N VAL A 34 11.20 1.59 -4.01
CA VAL A 34 11.75 1.12 -5.30
C VAL A 34 12.52 -0.20 -5.12
N ALA A 35 13.33 -0.32 -4.07
CA ALA A 35 14.11 -1.53 -3.80
C ALA A 35 13.24 -2.74 -3.44
N SER A 36 12.03 -2.53 -2.90
CA SER A 36 11.09 -3.63 -2.63
C SER A 36 10.65 -4.37 -3.90
N GLY A 37 10.72 -3.71 -5.06
CA GLY A 37 10.22 -4.21 -6.32
C GLY A 37 8.72 -4.56 -6.30
N ALA A 38 7.96 -4.09 -5.30
CA ALA A 38 6.52 -4.26 -5.25
C ALA A 38 5.83 -3.30 -6.22
N PRO A 39 4.72 -3.72 -6.86
CA PRO A 39 3.97 -2.87 -7.77
C PRO A 39 3.17 -1.76 -7.05
N CYS A 40 2.94 -1.91 -5.74
CA CYS A 40 2.22 -0.95 -4.92
C CYS A 40 3.06 -0.56 -3.70
N ASP A 41 3.11 0.73 -3.40
CA ASP A 41 3.73 1.23 -2.17
C ASP A 41 2.88 0.94 -0.93
N GLU A 42 3.45 1.17 0.25
CA GLU A 42 2.82 0.80 1.52
C GLU A 42 1.50 1.54 1.79
N HIS A 43 1.28 2.70 1.16
CA HIS A 43 0.07 3.53 1.32
C HIS A 43 -0.98 3.23 0.25
N LEU A 44 -0.56 2.97 -0.99
CA LEU A 44 -1.47 2.55 -2.06
C LEU A 44 -2.13 1.21 -1.72
N GLY A 45 -1.43 0.36 -0.95
CA GLY A 45 -1.92 -0.93 -0.49
C GLY A 45 -3.31 -0.90 0.13
N ASP A 46 -3.53 -0.06 1.15
CA ASP A 46 -4.82 0.06 1.82
C ASP A 46 -5.87 0.80 0.97
N GLN A 47 -5.45 1.77 0.16
CA GLN A 47 -6.34 2.51 -0.74
C GLN A 47 -6.94 1.60 -1.83
N LEU A 48 -6.22 0.57 -2.27
CA LEU A 48 -6.72 -0.41 -3.25
C LEU A 48 -7.73 -1.39 -2.66
N ALA A 49 -7.73 -1.60 -1.34
CA ALA A 49 -8.55 -2.62 -0.70
C ALA A 49 -10.05 -2.43 -0.96
N ILE A 50 -10.56 -1.19 -0.93
CA ILE A 50 -11.99 -0.92 -1.21
C ILE A 50 -12.37 -1.31 -2.65
N TRP A 51 -11.51 -1.02 -3.62
CA TRP A 51 -11.78 -1.34 -5.02
C TRP A 51 -11.73 -2.84 -5.26
N ALA A 52 -10.78 -3.53 -4.64
CA ALA A 52 -10.70 -4.99 -4.68
C ALA A 52 -11.92 -5.66 -4.02
N ALA A 53 -12.48 -5.06 -2.96
CA ALA A 53 -13.68 -5.55 -2.30
C ALA A 53 -14.95 -5.36 -3.15
N LEU A 54 -15.02 -4.28 -3.93
CA LEU A 54 -16.15 -3.97 -4.80
C LEU A 54 -16.07 -4.61 -6.20
N ALA A 55 -14.90 -5.16 -6.57
CA ALA A 55 -14.70 -5.79 -7.86
C ALA A 55 -15.57 -7.04 -8.03
N ALA A 56 -16.21 -7.17 -9.20
CA ALA A 56 -17.02 -8.35 -9.52
C ALA A 56 -16.17 -9.64 -9.74
N THR A 57 -14.86 -9.49 -9.88
CA THR A 57 -13.91 -10.59 -10.09
C THR A 57 -12.82 -10.57 -9.02
N PRO A 58 -12.20 -11.72 -8.73
CA PRO A 58 -11.04 -11.78 -7.84
C PRO A 58 -9.98 -10.75 -8.20
N SER A 59 -9.43 -10.10 -7.18
CA SER A 59 -8.41 -9.08 -7.30
C SER A 59 -7.21 -9.46 -6.45
N SER A 60 -6.00 -9.23 -6.94
CA SER A 60 -4.77 -9.54 -6.20
C SER A 60 -3.69 -8.49 -6.47
N TRP A 61 -2.99 -8.08 -5.44
CA TRP A 61 -1.87 -7.14 -5.54
C TRP A 61 -0.82 -7.41 -4.47
N ARG A 62 0.41 -6.95 -4.73
CA ARG A 62 1.53 -7.05 -3.80
C ARG A 62 1.95 -5.65 -3.36
N VAL A 63 2.12 -5.48 -2.05
CA VAL A 63 2.61 -4.23 -1.45
C VAL A 63 4.06 -4.36 -1.04
N SER A 64 4.75 -3.23 -0.90
CA SER A 64 6.13 -3.20 -0.39
C SER A 64 6.22 -3.63 1.07
N ARG A 65 5.19 -3.32 1.87
CA ARG A 65 5.07 -3.66 3.28
C ARG A 65 3.61 -3.81 3.70
N MET A 66 3.34 -4.79 4.57
CA MET A 66 2.06 -4.89 5.27
C MET A 66 2.00 -3.84 6.39
N THR A 67 1.19 -2.80 6.21
CA THR A 67 0.94 -1.77 7.22
C THR A 67 -0.21 -2.15 8.14
N ASP A 68 -0.24 -1.57 9.34
CA ASP A 68 -1.38 -1.76 10.26
C ASP A 68 -2.67 -1.14 9.70
N HIS A 69 -2.55 -0.07 8.90
CA HIS A 69 -3.64 0.54 8.16
C HIS A 69 -4.25 -0.45 7.15
N LEU A 70 -3.42 -1.11 6.34
CA LEU A 70 -3.89 -2.14 5.42
C LEU A 70 -4.59 -3.27 6.17
N GLN A 71 -3.99 -3.81 7.23
CA GLN A 71 -4.61 -4.88 8.02
C GLN A 71 -5.97 -4.47 8.58
N SER A 72 -6.08 -3.27 9.14
CA SER A 72 -7.33 -2.74 9.68
C SER A 72 -8.38 -2.50 8.59
N SER A 73 -7.98 -1.98 7.43
CA SER A 73 -8.85 -1.80 6.27
C SER A 73 -9.41 -3.13 5.76
N LEU A 74 -8.58 -4.17 5.66
CA LEU A 74 -9.05 -5.51 5.26
C LEU A 74 -10.09 -6.06 6.25
N ALA A 75 -9.83 -5.94 7.56
CA ALA A 75 -10.77 -6.38 8.59
C ALA A 75 -12.12 -5.63 8.50
N LEU A 76 -12.08 -4.30 8.38
CA LEU A 76 -13.28 -3.48 8.25
C LEU A 76 -14.10 -3.83 6.99
N LEU A 77 -13.43 -4.03 5.86
CA LEU A 77 -14.10 -4.37 4.60
C LEU A 77 -14.67 -5.78 4.60
N ALA A 78 -14.01 -6.74 5.26
CA ALA A 78 -14.56 -8.09 5.43
C ALA A 78 -15.86 -8.05 6.26
N GLU A 79 -15.90 -7.25 7.32
CA GLU A 79 -17.11 -7.06 8.14
C GLU A 79 -18.20 -6.30 7.38
N GLY A 80 -17.85 -5.19 6.73
CA GLY A 80 -18.82 -4.29 6.10
C GLY A 80 -19.38 -4.79 4.77
N LEU A 81 -18.60 -5.54 3.99
CA LEU A 81 -18.96 -5.98 2.63
C LEU A 81 -19.03 -7.51 2.48
N GLY A 82 -18.71 -8.27 3.54
CA GLY A 82 -18.77 -9.74 3.54
C GLY A 82 -17.69 -10.43 2.71
N VAL A 83 -16.74 -9.69 2.12
CA VAL A 83 -15.67 -10.23 1.28
C VAL A 83 -14.67 -11.07 2.07
N ARG A 84 -13.95 -11.97 1.36
CA ARG A 84 -12.89 -12.78 1.96
C ARG A 84 -11.52 -12.37 1.45
N TRP A 85 -10.61 -12.15 2.38
CA TRP A 85 -9.22 -11.84 2.09
C TRP A 85 -8.32 -13.06 2.26
N GLN A 86 -7.32 -13.16 1.41
CA GLN A 86 -6.17 -14.03 1.57
C GLN A 86 -4.92 -13.17 1.60
N VAL A 87 -4.07 -13.37 2.61
CA VAL A 87 -2.82 -12.63 2.77
C VAL A 87 -1.67 -13.64 2.85
N ASP A 88 -0.69 -13.50 1.94
CA ASP A 88 0.54 -14.30 1.90
C ASP A 88 1.75 -13.38 1.80
N GLY A 89 2.48 -13.24 2.91
CA GLY A 89 3.54 -12.25 3.05
C GLY A 89 3.02 -10.83 2.82
N THR A 90 3.42 -10.22 1.71
CA THR A 90 2.96 -8.89 1.28
C THR A 90 1.98 -8.92 0.10
N THR A 91 1.47 -10.10 -0.25
CA THR A 91 0.45 -10.26 -1.30
C THR A 91 -0.93 -10.34 -0.66
N VAL A 92 -1.85 -9.53 -1.15
CA VAL A 92 -3.26 -9.49 -0.72
C VAL A 92 -4.14 -9.90 -1.89
N SER A 93 -5.09 -10.79 -1.63
CA SER A 93 -6.09 -11.22 -2.62
C SER A 93 -7.50 -11.14 -2.05
N CYS A 94 -8.42 -10.58 -2.82
CA CYS A 94 -9.86 -10.57 -2.54
C CYS A 94 -10.53 -11.67 -3.36
N LEU A 95 -11.31 -12.51 -2.68
CA LEU A 95 -12.28 -13.38 -3.32
C LEU A 95 -13.67 -12.76 -3.08
N PRO A 96 -14.25 -12.06 -4.08
CA PRO A 96 -15.60 -11.52 -3.94
C PRO A 96 -16.59 -12.67 -3.71
N VAL A 97 -17.62 -12.38 -2.93
CA VAL A 97 -18.68 -13.34 -2.56
C VAL A 97 -19.66 -13.54 -3.70
#